data_AF-A0A9E4ICS7-F1
#
_entry.id   AF-A0A9E4ICS7-F1
#
_cell.length_a   1.000
_cell.length_b   1.000
_cell.length_c   1.000
_cell.angle_alpha   90.00
_cell.angle_beta   90.00
_cell.angle_gamma   90.00
#
_symmetry.space_group_name_H-M   'P 1'
#
loop_
_entity.id
_entity.type
_entity.pdbx_description
1 polymer ?
#
loop_
_entity_poly.entity_id
_entity_poly.type
_entity_poly.pdbx_seq_one_letter_code
_entity_poly.pdbx_strand_id
1 'polypeptide(L)'
;MTGTGSRRRGLAILAATLFVSTVALSPAGAQYYPPGPPGDGVVISDDGLVLPVREIRNDGYLVTTPCWNEGVVRGGTYISHVEVVIDPGHGGSESGAVGSNGLTEKALNLAVSELLIEELRNRGFNAIMTRTTDVRIPIVVRSEIARALKPDVFLSLHHNGGATARSDLPGTEMYHQIESANSRRLAGILYEEVQRALAAYGNIGWRKTVFQGASSVLRVEVQDDLYGILQYTPGIATVITEAAYLSTPAEARLLARPEVQKVEAVAIADGIERYLTTTDPGSGFIPMFSTSRNLSSGGPGGCKDPELGDIGVDEPGFEDVPEGTHQAGIEALRNAGILDGTECGPDLLCPTQPIKRWMMAVWLVRALDGADPDPVTESRFTDAGADRWWTPYVERLAELEVTRGCDTRPARFCPYDLVTRGQMASFLTRAFDLGKGLPSGFTDTAGSTHADAIDAVAAAGITRGCLVFPARYCPGANTNKGQTATLVARALELVPRAPTYSAGG
;
A
#
# COMPACT_ATOMS: atom_id res chain seq x y z
N MET A 1 -40.47 19.56 83.54
CA MET A 1 -40.91 19.41 82.14
C MET A 1 -39.94 18.45 81.45
N THR A 2 -40.41 17.21 81.21
CA THR A 2 -40.18 16.36 80.01
C THR A 2 -38.72 16.24 79.51
N GLY A 3 -38.02 15.10 79.66
CA GLY A 3 -38.31 13.83 78.96
C GLY A 3 -37.77 13.90 77.53
N THR A 4 -37.02 12.96 76.94
CA THR A 4 -36.78 11.54 77.14
C THR A 4 -35.62 11.14 76.20
N GLY A 5 -34.82 10.14 76.56
CA GLY A 5 -33.82 9.57 75.63
C GLY A 5 -34.46 8.80 74.47
N SER A 6 -33.67 8.53 73.43
CA SER A 6 -33.92 7.35 72.58
C SER A 6 -32.71 7.00 71.72
N ARG A 7 -32.37 5.71 71.80
CA ARG A 7 -31.48 4.93 70.95
C ARG A 7 -31.85 5.11 69.47
N ARG A 8 -30.87 5.28 68.59
CA ARG A 8 -31.05 4.97 67.16
C ARG A 8 -30.42 3.62 66.84
N ARG A 9 -31.33 2.69 66.52
CA ARG A 9 -31.08 1.40 65.88
C ARG A 9 -30.52 1.62 64.47
N GLY A 10 -29.67 0.70 64.04
CA GLY A 10 -29.17 0.65 62.67
C GLY A 10 -30.29 0.47 61.65
N LEU A 11 -30.07 1.06 60.49
CA LEU A 11 -30.75 0.73 59.24
C LEU A 11 -29.68 0.76 58.15
N ALA A 12 -29.35 -0.42 57.62
CA ALA A 12 -28.57 -0.55 56.40
C ALA A 12 -29.40 0.02 55.25
N ILE A 13 -28.83 0.99 54.52
CA ILE A 13 -29.40 1.53 53.29
C ILE A 13 -28.44 1.14 52.16
N LEU A 14 -28.96 0.30 51.26
CA LEU A 14 -28.36 -0.04 49.97
C LEU A 14 -27.90 1.24 49.24
N ALA A 15 -26.64 1.28 48.84
CA ALA A 15 -26.16 2.26 47.86
C ALA A 15 -26.67 1.84 46.47
N ALA A 16 -27.65 2.57 45.96
CA ALA A 16 -28.02 2.52 44.55
C ALA A 16 -27.09 3.45 43.76
N THR A 17 -26.26 2.86 42.91
CA THR A 17 -25.37 3.51 41.95
C THR A 17 -26.20 4.24 40.90
N LEU A 18 -26.24 5.57 40.94
CA LEU A 18 -26.69 6.39 39.80
C LEU A 18 -25.48 6.68 38.91
N PHE A 19 -25.37 5.97 37.78
CA PHE A 19 -24.55 6.38 36.66
C PHE A 19 -25.22 7.58 35.99
N VAL A 20 -24.71 8.78 36.22
CA VAL A 20 -25.00 9.94 35.36
C VAL A 20 -24.00 9.88 34.21
N SER A 21 -24.44 9.39 33.05
CA SER A 21 -23.69 9.55 31.80
C SER A 21 -23.63 11.03 31.44
N THR A 22 -22.53 11.68 31.75
CA THR A 22 -22.13 12.91 31.07
C THR A 22 -21.64 12.53 29.68
N VAL A 23 -22.50 12.70 28.68
CA VAL A 23 -22.09 12.74 27.28
C VAL A 23 -21.24 14.00 27.11
N ALA A 24 -19.93 13.84 27.09
CA ALA A 24 -19.03 14.89 26.64
C ALA A 24 -19.25 15.09 25.14
N LEU A 25 -19.84 16.23 24.77
CA LEU A 25 -19.84 16.70 23.39
C LEU A 25 -18.40 17.10 23.05
N SER A 26 -17.72 16.27 22.25
CA SER A 26 -16.41 16.60 21.67
C SER A 26 -16.53 17.86 20.80
N PRO A 27 -15.63 18.85 20.95
CA PRO A 27 -15.63 20.00 20.06
C PRO A 27 -15.14 19.57 18.67
N ALA A 28 -15.85 20.03 17.65
CA ALA A 28 -15.48 19.85 16.25
C ALA A 28 -14.18 20.61 15.94
N GLY A 29 -13.07 19.87 15.92
CA GLY A 29 -11.83 20.23 15.24
C GLY A 29 -11.46 19.02 14.39
N ALA A 30 -11.18 19.22 13.11
CA ALA A 30 -10.98 18.15 12.12
C ALA A 30 -10.03 17.06 12.66
N GLN A 31 -10.59 15.93 13.11
CA GLN A 31 -9.83 14.73 13.38
C GLN A 31 -9.34 14.22 12.03
N TYR A 32 -8.02 14.22 11.87
CA TYR A 32 -7.36 13.49 10.80
C TYR A 32 -7.62 11.99 11.06
N TYR A 33 -8.69 11.47 10.48
CA TYR A 33 -9.03 10.05 10.57
C TYR A 33 -8.03 9.28 9.70
N PRO A 34 -7.21 8.37 10.25
CA PRO A 34 -6.48 7.44 9.43
C PRO A 34 -7.48 6.56 8.65
N PRO A 35 -7.17 6.14 7.41
CA PRO A 35 -7.95 5.14 6.70
C PRO A 35 -7.91 3.84 7.52
N GLY A 36 -9.00 3.49 8.20
CA GLY A 36 -9.19 2.24 8.95
C GLY A 36 -8.10 1.88 10.00
N PRO A 37 -8.29 0.81 10.77
CA PRO A 37 -7.14 0.16 11.42
C PRO A 37 -6.22 -0.44 10.33
N PRO A 38 -4.89 -0.36 10.46
CA PRO A 38 -4.00 -1.16 9.62
C PRO A 38 -4.30 -2.66 9.83
N GLY A 39 -4.11 -3.48 8.80
CA GLY A 39 -4.23 -4.93 8.91
C GLY A 39 -3.16 -5.54 9.83
N ASP A 40 -3.19 -6.85 10.03
CA ASP A 40 -2.34 -7.56 11.00
C ASP A 40 -0.93 -7.92 10.45
N GLY A 41 -0.34 -7.04 9.64
CA GLY A 41 1.02 -7.23 9.13
C GLY A 41 1.44 -6.28 8.02
N VAL A 42 2.67 -6.49 7.55
CA VAL A 42 3.26 -5.79 6.41
C VAL A 42 3.72 -6.80 5.37
N VAL A 43 3.86 -6.36 4.13
CA VAL A 43 4.63 -7.08 3.12
C VAL A 43 5.93 -6.33 2.86
N ILE A 44 7.05 -7.05 2.81
CA ILE A 44 8.30 -6.55 2.25
C ILE A 44 8.30 -6.90 0.77
N SER A 45 8.18 -5.90 -0.10
CA SER A 45 8.22 -6.10 -1.55
C SER A 45 9.60 -6.60 -2.02
N ASP A 46 9.68 -7.09 -3.25
CA ASP A 46 10.95 -7.54 -3.84
C ASP A 46 11.97 -6.40 -3.98
N ASP A 47 11.50 -5.16 -4.11
CA ASP A 47 12.30 -3.93 -4.10
C ASP A 47 12.65 -3.45 -2.67
N GLY A 48 12.27 -4.22 -1.64
CA GLY A 48 12.60 -3.96 -0.24
C GLY A 48 11.74 -2.90 0.44
N LEU A 49 10.58 -2.54 -0.13
CA LEU A 49 9.64 -1.61 0.50
C LEU A 49 8.82 -2.32 1.58
N VAL A 50 8.67 -1.70 2.74
CA VAL A 50 7.87 -2.22 3.85
C VAL A 50 6.50 -1.57 3.81
N LEU A 51 5.48 -2.35 3.49
CA LEU A 51 4.16 -1.84 3.09
C LEU A 51 3.08 -2.41 4.04
N PRO A 52 2.37 -1.59 4.81
CA PRO A 52 1.26 -2.03 5.64
C PRO A 52 0.19 -2.73 4.81
N VAL A 53 -0.16 -3.96 5.17
CA VAL A 53 -1.23 -4.71 4.49
C VAL A 53 -2.58 -4.23 5.01
N ARG A 54 -3.47 -3.90 4.07
CA ARG A 54 -4.88 -3.57 4.32
C ARG A 54 -5.77 -4.79 4.16
N GLU A 55 -5.50 -5.58 3.14
CA GLU A 55 -6.26 -6.78 2.80
C GLU A 55 -5.33 -7.82 2.17
N ILE A 56 -5.44 -9.07 2.62
CA ILE A 56 -4.82 -10.22 1.94
C ILE A 56 -5.82 -10.71 0.89
N ARG A 57 -5.42 -10.71 -0.37
CA ARG A 57 -6.23 -11.13 -1.51
C ARG A 57 -5.69 -12.44 -2.09
N ASN A 58 -6.47 -13.08 -2.96
CA ASN A 58 -6.04 -14.31 -3.64
C ASN A 58 -4.89 -14.07 -4.63
N ASP A 59 -4.73 -12.83 -5.09
CA ASP A 59 -3.77 -12.40 -6.11
C ASP A 59 -2.67 -11.47 -5.56
N GLY A 60 -2.58 -11.32 -4.24
CA GLY A 60 -1.55 -10.49 -3.59
C GLY A 60 -2.03 -9.82 -2.31
N TYR A 61 -1.50 -8.61 -2.05
CA TYR A 61 -1.78 -7.80 -0.88
C TYR A 61 -2.23 -6.41 -1.32
N LEU A 62 -3.42 -5.98 -0.89
CA LEU A 62 -3.74 -4.54 -0.88
C LEU A 62 -2.93 -3.91 0.24
N VAL A 63 -2.19 -2.85 -0.06
CA VAL A 63 -1.28 -2.20 0.87
C VAL A 63 -1.45 -0.69 0.90
N THR A 64 -0.99 -0.07 1.98
CA THR A 64 -0.65 1.36 1.97
C THR A 64 0.72 1.55 1.29
N THR A 65 0.79 2.40 0.27
CA THR A 65 2.06 2.77 -0.40
C THR A 65 2.89 3.73 0.47
N PRO A 66 4.20 3.93 0.16
CA PRO A 66 5.04 4.87 0.90
C PRO A 66 4.46 6.27 1.04
N CYS A 67 3.70 6.77 0.07
CA CYS A 67 3.08 8.09 0.10
C CYS A 67 1.62 8.12 0.56
N TRP A 68 1.17 7.07 1.26
CA TRP A 68 -0.16 6.97 1.87
C TRP A 68 -1.31 6.88 0.85
N ASN A 69 -1.03 6.30 -0.33
CA ASN A 69 -2.04 5.83 -1.27
C ASN A 69 -2.29 4.34 -1.05
N GLU A 70 -3.21 3.75 -1.81
CA GLU A 70 -3.42 2.30 -1.87
C GLU A 70 -2.75 1.72 -3.12
N GLY A 71 -2.25 0.49 -3.02
CA GLY A 71 -1.69 -0.26 -4.14
C GLY A 71 -1.76 -1.76 -3.89
N VAL A 72 -1.57 -2.57 -4.93
CA VAL A 72 -1.60 -4.04 -4.85
C VAL A 72 -0.22 -4.61 -5.14
N VAL A 73 0.36 -5.32 -4.18
CA VAL A 73 1.62 -6.05 -4.32
C VAL A 73 1.33 -7.53 -4.59
N ARG A 74 1.83 -8.10 -5.69
CA ARG A 74 1.59 -9.50 -6.06
C ARG A 74 2.61 -10.50 -5.49
N GLY A 75 3.71 -10.00 -4.92
CA GLY A 75 4.82 -10.77 -4.37
C GLY A 75 5.34 -10.22 -3.04
N GLY A 76 6.52 -10.65 -2.63
CA GLY A 76 7.15 -10.23 -1.37
C GLY A 76 6.90 -11.14 -0.17
N THR A 77 7.48 -10.75 0.97
CA THR A 77 7.44 -11.52 2.22
C THR A 77 6.48 -10.89 3.21
N TYR A 78 5.39 -11.60 3.54
CA TYR A 78 4.46 -11.17 4.58
C TYR A 78 5.04 -11.39 5.98
N ILE A 79 4.95 -10.36 6.83
CA ILE A 79 5.40 -10.37 8.21
C ILE A 79 4.26 -9.86 9.08
N SER A 80 3.79 -10.69 10.01
CA SER A 80 2.74 -10.34 10.97
C SER A 80 3.26 -9.86 12.32
N HIS A 81 4.53 -10.12 12.63
CA HIS A 81 5.11 -9.77 13.94
C HIS A 81 6.64 -9.71 13.89
N VAL A 82 7.21 -8.76 14.65
CA VAL A 82 8.63 -8.63 14.97
C VAL A 82 8.77 -8.05 16.37
N GLU A 83 9.89 -8.27 17.04
CA GLU A 83 10.15 -7.74 18.39
C GLU A 83 10.49 -6.24 18.34
N VAL A 84 11.20 -5.81 17.29
CA VAL A 84 11.72 -4.44 17.16
C VAL A 84 11.43 -3.87 15.77
N VAL A 85 10.86 -2.67 15.71
CA VAL A 85 10.81 -1.87 14.48
C VAL A 85 11.68 -0.63 14.66
N ILE A 86 12.61 -0.40 13.74
CA ILE A 86 13.43 0.80 13.68
C ILE A 86 12.89 1.70 12.58
N ASP A 87 12.72 2.99 12.86
CA ASP A 87 12.25 3.98 11.90
C ASP A 87 13.36 4.98 11.61
N PRO A 88 14.12 4.82 10.50
CA PRO A 88 15.10 5.81 10.11
C PRO A 88 14.37 7.10 9.69
N GLY A 89 14.46 8.14 10.51
CA GLY A 89 13.76 9.41 10.29
C GLY A 89 14.04 10.02 8.91
N HIS A 90 13.09 10.82 8.41
CA HIS A 90 13.16 11.51 7.11
C HIS A 90 13.35 10.57 5.90
N GLY A 91 13.82 11.07 4.76
CA GLY A 91 14.03 10.29 3.54
C GLY A 91 13.47 10.95 2.28
N GLY A 92 14.03 10.61 1.12
CA GLY A 92 13.67 11.18 -0.17
C GLY A 92 13.87 12.70 -0.18
N SER A 93 12.81 13.45 -0.45
CA SER A 93 12.84 14.92 -0.46
C SER A 93 12.96 15.57 0.93
N GLU A 94 12.83 14.79 2.01
CA GLU A 94 13.01 15.28 3.37
C GLU A 94 14.44 15.05 3.83
N SER A 95 15.28 16.08 3.82
CA SER A 95 16.68 15.96 4.25
C SER A 95 16.84 15.77 5.76
N GLY A 96 15.85 16.22 6.55
CA GLY A 96 16.04 16.56 7.96
C GLY A 96 17.05 17.68 8.13
N ALA A 97 17.71 17.72 9.29
CA ALA A 97 18.83 18.62 9.55
C ALA A 97 19.98 18.40 8.55
N VAL A 98 20.74 19.46 8.28
CA VAL A 98 21.93 19.41 7.43
C VAL A 98 23.10 20.00 8.19
N GLY A 99 24.11 19.16 8.43
CA GLY A 99 25.30 19.56 9.16
C GLY A 99 26.19 20.51 8.35
N SER A 100 27.07 21.25 9.04
CA SER A 100 28.01 22.18 8.39
C SER A 100 28.99 21.50 7.42
N ASN A 101 29.11 20.18 7.50
CA ASN A 101 29.91 19.33 6.61
C ASN A 101 29.10 18.72 5.44
N GLY A 102 27.82 19.08 5.28
CA GLY A 102 26.95 18.55 4.24
C GLY A 102 26.32 17.19 4.55
N LEU A 103 26.62 16.59 5.70
CA LEU A 103 25.93 15.37 6.14
C LEU A 103 24.45 15.69 6.37
N THR A 104 23.57 14.94 5.71
CA THR A 104 22.12 15.07 5.90
C THR A 104 21.63 14.08 6.93
N GLU A 105 20.65 14.50 7.73
CA GLU A 105 20.08 13.67 8.78
C GLU A 105 19.46 12.40 8.21
N LYS A 106 18.72 12.48 7.09
CA LYS A 106 18.14 11.29 6.44
C LYS A 106 19.16 10.20 6.10
N ALA A 107 20.37 10.60 5.70
CA ALA A 107 21.43 9.68 5.30
C ALA A 107 22.12 9.09 6.53
N LEU A 108 22.36 9.91 7.56
CA LEU A 108 22.91 9.46 8.83
C LEU A 108 21.95 8.49 9.54
N ASN A 109 20.66 8.83 9.61
CA ASN A 109 19.64 7.98 10.24
C ASN A 109 19.55 6.61 9.56
N LEU A 110 19.60 6.56 8.22
CA LEU A 110 19.60 5.30 7.49
C LEU A 110 20.85 4.47 7.80
N ALA A 111 22.03 5.07 7.72
CA ALA A 111 23.30 4.37 7.96
C ALA A 111 23.40 3.80 9.39
N VAL A 112 23.03 4.58 10.41
CA VAL A 112 23.02 4.09 11.81
C VAL A 112 21.98 2.99 11.99
N SER A 113 20.80 3.12 11.39
CA SER A 113 19.74 2.12 11.49
C SER A 113 20.11 0.78 10.84
N GLU A 114 20.82 0.79 9.70
CA GLU A 114 21.33 -0.43 9.07
C GLU A 114 22.31 -1.17 9.99
N LEU A 115 23.25 -0.45 10.59
CA LEU A 115 24.21 -1.00 11.55
C LEU A 115 23.52 -1.52 12.82
N LEU A 116 22.43 -0.87 13.25
CA LEU A 116 21.62 -1.27 14.39
C LEU A 116 20.83 -2.55 14.11
N ILE A 117 20.23 -2.68 12.93
CA ILE A 117 19.52 -3.91 12.53
C ILE A 117 20.47 -5.10 12.49
N GLU A 118 21.67 -4.93 11.92
CA GLU A 118 22.70 -5.97 11.93
C GLU A 118 23.06 -6.37 13.37
N GLU A 119 23.26 -5.38 14.24
CA GLU A 119 23.59 -5.61 15.65
C GLU A 119 22.48 -6.36 16.40
N LEU A 120 21.22 -5.95 16.25
CA LEU A 120 20.07 -6.59 16.87
C LEU A 120 19.89 -8.03 16.39
N ARG A 121 20.06 -8.28 15.08
CA ARG A 121 19.99 -9.64 14.51
C ARG A 121 21.11 -10.54 15.01
N ASN A 122 22.33 -10.01 15.15
CA ASN A 122 23.46 -10.74 15.73
C ASN A 122 23.21 -11.13 17.20
N ARG A 123 22.38 -10.38 17.91
CA ARG A 123 21.94 -10.66 19.28
C ARG A 123 20.70 -11.56 19.36
N GLY A 124 20.12 -11.94 18.21
CA GLY A 124 19.00 -12.86 18.12
C GLY A 124 17.61 -12.21 18.11
N PHE A 125 17.53 -10.88 18.02
CA PHE A 125 16.25 -10.17 17.92
C PHE A 125 15.74 -10.11 16.48
N ASN A 126 14.44 -10.33 16.31
CA ASN A 126 13.75 -10.09 15.05
C ASN A 126 13.46 -8.61 14.89
N ALA A 127 14.19 -7.95 13.98
CA ALA A 127 14.08 -6.52 13.74
C ALA A 127 13.98 -6.19 12.24
N ILE A 128 13.15 -5.18 11.93
CA ILE A 128 13.04 -4.57 10.59
C ILE A 128 13.08 -3.05 10.66
N MET A 129 13.28 -2.40 9.51
CA MET A 129 13.19 -0.95 9.38
C MET A 129 11.89 -0.52 8.67
N THR A 130 11.37 0.68 8.95
CA THR A 130 10.28 1.28 8.17
C THR A 130 10.70 1.64 6.74
N ARG A 131 12.00 1.91 6.52
CA ARG A 131 12.61 2.08 5.19
C ARG A 131 14.02 1.50 5.16
N THR A 132 14.39 0.94 4.02
CA THR A 132 15.73 0.36 3.73
C THR A 132 16.49 1.17 2.67
N THR A 133 15.85 2.17 2.08
CA THR A 133 16.39 3.03 1.03
C THR A 133 16.09 4.51 1.33
N ASP A 134 16.61 5.41 0.49
CA ASP A 134 16.33 6.85 0.57
C ASP A 134 14.99 7.22 -0.06
N VAL A 135 13.90 6.74 0.55
CA VAL A 135 12.52 7.01 0.13
C VAL A 135 11.80 7.90 1.16
N ARG A 136 10.93 8.80 0.68
CA ARG A 136 10.07 9.59 1.55
C ARG A 136 8.92 8.72 2.04
N ILE A 137 8.82 8.54 3.36
CA ILE A 137 7.67 7.92 4.03
C ILE A 137 7.06 8.92 5.01
N PRO A 138 5.80 9.35 4.88
CA PRO A 138 5.11 10.18 5.86
C PRO A 138 4.98 9.51 7.22
N ILE A 139 4.88 10.32 8.28
CA ILE A 139 4.75 9.84 9.68
C ILE A 139 3.58 8.86 9.83
N VAL A 140 2.48 9.12 9.12
CA VAL A 140 1.27 8.30 9.16
C VAL A 140 1.53 6.87 8.68
N VAL A 141 2.29 6.70 7.59
CA VAL A 141 2.63 5.37 7.03
C VAL A 141 3.64 4.65 7.94
N ARG A 142 4.63 5.35 8.48
CA ARG A 142 5.58 4.79 9.48
C ARG A 142 4.84 4.24 10.70
N SER A 143 3.85 4.98 11.16
CA SER A 143 3.00 4.60 12.30
C SER A 143 2.10 3.40 11.96
N GLU A 144 1.61 3.31 10.73
CA GLU A 144 0.85 2.15 10.25
C GLU A 144 1.70 0.88 10.20
N ILE A 145 2.97 0.97 9.77
CA ILE A 145 3.93 -0.15 9.82
C ILE A 145 4.07 -0.67 11.25
N ALA A 146 4.36 0.23 12.21
CA ALA A 146 4.51 -0.14 13.61
C ALA A 146 3.23 -0.75 14.20
N ARG A 147 2.06 -0.16 13.89
CA ARG A 147 0.77 -0.64 14.36
C ARG A 147 0.34 -1.98 13.76
N ALA A 148 0.72 -2.25 12.51
CA ALA A 148 0.46 -3.53 11.87
C ALA A 148 1.27 -4.66 12.54
N LEU A 149 2.53 -4.38 12.89
CA LEU A 149 3.46 -5.36 13.45
C LEU A 149 3.38 -5.53 14.97
N LYS A 150 2.89 -4.50 15.68
CA LYS A 150 2.73 -4.46 17.14
C LYS A 150 4.02 -4.91 17.87
N PRO A 151 5.18 -4.27 17.59
CA PRO A 151 6.45 -4.69 18.18
C PRO A 151 6.52 -4.37 19.68
N ASP A 152 7.42 -5.04 20.38
CA ASP A 152 7.75 -4.71 21.77
C ASP A 152 8.48 -3.37 21.88
N VAL A 153 9.22 -2.99 20.84
CA VAL A 153 9.93 -1.70 20.71
C VAL A 153 9.69 -1.08 19.33
N PHE A 154 9.28 0.18 19.31
CA PHE A 154 9.31 1.03 18.11
C PHE A 154 10.23 2.22 18.33
N LEU A 155 11.32 2.30 17.56
CA LEU A 155 12.33 3.34 17.73
C LEU A 155 12.42 4.23 16.49
N SER A 156 12.03 5.51 16.60
CA SER A 156 12.27 6.50 15.55
C SER A 156 13.63 7.15 15.76
N LEU A 157 14.57 6.88 14.85
CA LEU A 157 15.96 7.29 14.96
C LEU A 157 16.20 8.60 14.21
N HIS A 158 16.65 9.61 14.95
CA HIS A 158 16.87 10.99 14.51
C HIS A 158 18.19 11.59 15.02
N HIS A 159 18.60 12.69 14.38
CA HIS A 159 19.74 13.51 14.79
C HIS A 159 19.41 15.00 14.69
N ASN A 160 19.39 15.64 15.85
CA ASN A 160 18.72 16.91 16.07
C ASN A 160 19.33 18.06 15.23
N GLY A 161 18.49 19.02 14.86
CA GLY A 161 18.90 20.31 14.29
C GLY A 161 18.47 21.52 15.14
N GLY A 162 17.67 21.27 16.19
CA GLY A 162 16.90 22.24 16.96
C GLY A 162 15.43 22.29 16.54
N ALA A 163 14.52 21.89 17.43
CA ALA A 163 13.09 21.68 17.14
C ALA A 163 12.28 22.94 16.75
N THR A 164 12.75 24.13 17.12
CA THR A 164 12.05 25.42 16.86
C THR A 164 12.95 26.50 16.28
N ALA A 165 14.25 26.38 16.52
CA ALA A 165 15.32 27.19 16.01
C ALA A 165 16.58 26.33 16.06
N ARG A 166 17.52 26.59 15.14
CA ARG A 166 18.81 25.93 15.12
C ARG A 166 19.48 26.00 16.50
N SER A 167 19.94 24.87 17.01
CA SER A 167 20.78 24.80 18.22
C SER A 167 22.20 24.41 17.82
N ASP A 168 23.20 25.18 18.23
CA ASP A 168 24.61 24.84 18.05
C ASP A 168 25.23 24.27 19.35
N LEU A 169 24.38 23.86 20.29
CA LEU A 169 24.79 23.26 21.55
C LEU A 169 24.65 21.73 21.48
N PRO A 170 25.69 20.98 21.91
CA PRO A 170 25.66 19.53 21.92
C PRO A 170 24.79 18.95 23.02
N GLY A 171 24.17 17.81 22.73
CA GLY A 171 23.28 17.12 23.66
C GLY A 171 22.67 15.87 23.05
N THR A 172 22.22 14.98 23.92
CA THR A 172 21.48 13.76 23.58
C THR A 172 20.09 13.85 24.19
N GLU A 173 19.06 13.58 23.41
CA GLU A 173 17.67 13.72 23.83
C GLU A 173 16.88 12.48 23.43
N MET A 174 15.96 12.08 24.30
CA MET A 174 15.04 10.98 24.03
C MET A 174 13.62 11.49 24.27
N TYR A 175 12.74 11.36 23.28
CA TYR A 175 11.34 11.71 23.43
C TYR A 175 10.48 10.47 23.54
N HIS A 176 9.63 10.41 24.57
CA HIS A 176 8.70 9.31 24.81
C HIS A 176 7.25 9.80 24.85
N GLN A 177 6.32 8.87 24.66
CA GLN A 177 4.88 9.12 24.84
C GLN A 177 4.57 9.57 26.28
N ILE A 178 3.65 10.52 26.43
CA ILE A 178 3.25 11.08 27.74
C ILE A 178 2.63 10.01 28.65
N GLU A 179 1.69 9.23 28.13
CA GLU A 179 0.87 8.29 28.92
C GLU A 179 1.38 6.83 28.89
N SER A 180 2.65 6.61 28.50
CA SER A 180 3.25 5.26 28.41
C SER A 180 4.45 5.09 29.35
N ALA A 181 4.25 4.30 30.41
CA ALA A 181 5.33 3.93 31.33
C ALA A 181 6.43 3.12 30.62
N ASN A 182 6.07 2.29 29.64
CA ASN A 182 7.00 1.49 28.85
C ASN A 182 7.88 2.38 27.95
N SER A 183 7.26 3.33 27.24
CA SER A 183 7.99 4.30 26.39
C SER A 183 8.91 5.18 27.23
N ARG A 184 8.44 5.64 28.41
CA ARG A 184 9.26 6.39 29.36
C ARG A 184 10.48 5.56 29.81
N ARG A 185 10.27 4.33 30.26
CA ARG A 185 11.35 3.42 30.70
C ARG A 185 12.37 3.20 29.58
N LEU A 186 11.91 2.87 28.38
CA LEU A 186 12.75 2.67 27.20
C LEU A 186 13.60 3.91 26.91
N ALA A 187 13.00 5.11 26.91
CA ALA A 187 13.73 6.36 26.67
C ALA A 187 14.82 6.63 27.71
N GLY A 188 14.58 6.33 28.98
CA GLY A 188 15.58 6.47 30.03
C GLY A 188 16.77 5.53 29.85
N ILE A 189 16.51 4.27 29.50
CA ILE A 189 17.57 3.28 29.21
C ILE A 189 18.38 3.69 27.97
N LEU A 190 17.70 4.05 26.88
CA LEU A 190 18.36 4.48 25.66
C LEU A 190 19.21 5.73 25.88
N TYR A 191 18.71 6.70 26.64
CA TYR A 191 19.47 7.89 27.00
C TYR A 191 20.76 7.53 27.73
N GLU A 192 20.71 6.64 28.73
CA GLU A 192 21.91 6.20 29.45
C GLU A 192 22.96 5.59 28.52
N GLU A 193 22.56 4.63 27.67
CA GLU A 193 23.51 3.90 26.83
C GLU A 193 24.13 4.79 25.75
N VAL A 194 23.30 5.56 25.04
CA VAL A 194 23.76 6.48 24.00
C VAL A 194 24.63 7.59 24.60
N GLN A 195 24.18 8.22 25.69
CA GLN A 195 24.95 9.27 26.35
C GLN A 195 26.27 8.74 26.90
N ARG A 196 26.31 7.53 27.47
CA ARG A 196 27.53 6.86 27.96
C ARG A 196 28.51 6.62 26.83
N ALA A 197 28.04 6.08 25.70
CA ALA A 197 28.87 5.79 24.55
C ALA A 197 29.44 7.06 23.92
N LEU A 198 28.61 8.09 23.71
CA LEU A 198 29.03 9.33 23.08
C LEU A 198 29.90 10.21 24.00
N ALA A 199 29.67 10.19 25.32
CA ALA A 199 30.49 10.93 26.28
C ALA A 199 31.96 10.50 26.31
N ALA A 200 32.29 9.31 25.80
CA ALA A 200 33.67 8.86 25.62
C ALA A 200 34.47 9.79 24.67
N TYR A 201 33.79 10.49 23.77
CA TYR A 201 34.37 11.54 22.91
C TYR A 201 34.44 12.87 23.66
N GLY A 202 35.32 12.93 24.68
CA GLY A 202 35.41 14.02 25.66
C GLY A 202 35.83 15.40 25.13
N ASN A 203 36.14 15.53 23.84
CA ASN A 203 36.38 16.83 23.19
C ASN A 203 35.08 17.57 22.83
N ILE A 204 33.92 16.90 22.94
CA ILE A 204 32.60 17.52 22.80
C ILE A 204 32.04 17.77 24.21
N GLY A 205 31.60 18.99 24.47
CA GLY A 205 31.03 19.36 25.77
C GLY A 205 29.59 18.90 25.91
N TRP A 206 29.34 17.59 26.01
CA TRP A 206 28.05 16.88 26.02
C TRP A 206 27.03 17.25 27.12
N ARG A 207 27.10 18.45 27.72
CA ARG A 207 26.23 18.89 28.84
C ARG A 207 25.76 20.34 28.66
N LYS A 208 25.23 20.68 27.49
CA LYS A 208 24.99 22.09 27.14
C LYS A 208 23.55 22.45 26.77
N THR A 209 22.68 21.51 26.39
CA THR A 209 21.26 21.82 26.12
C THR A 209 20.39 21.64 27.37
N VAL A 210 19.32 22.42 27.46
CA VAL A 210 18.30 22.29 28.53
C VAL A 210 17.33 21.12 28.29
N PHE A 211 17.37 20.55 27.08
CA PHE A 211 16.52 19.46 26.62
C PHE A 211 17.23 18.10 26.72
N GLN A 212 18.50 18.09 27.14
CA GLN A 212 19.28 16.87 27.32
C GLN A 212 18.69 15.95 28.39
N GLY A 213 18.31 14.74 27.99
CA GLY A 213 17.65 13.75 28.84
C GLY A 213 16.49 13.05 28.14
N ALA A 214 15.77 12.25 28.92
CA ALA A 214 14.53 11.61 28.49
C ALA A 214 13.33 12.45 28.93
N SER A 215 12.49 12.86 27.97
CA SER A 215 11.35 13.75 28.21
C SER A 215 10.17 13.45 27.30
N SER A 216 9.07 14.17 27.53
CA SER A 216 7.91 14.22 26.63
C SER A 216 7.55 15.68 26.35
N VAL A 217 6.82 15.91 25.26
CA VAL A 217 6.36 17.26 24.89
C VAL A 217 4.86 17.25 24.64
N LEU A 218 4.14 18.00 25.46
CA LEU A 218 2.68 18.17 25.39
C LEU A 218 2.30 19.25 24.36
N ARG A 219 1.44 18.89 23.42
CA ARG A 219 0.76 19.87 22.56
C ARG A 219 -0.49 20.38 23.25
N VAL A 220 -0.46 21.64 23.68
CA VAL A 220 -1.47 22.18 24.59
C VAL A 220 -2.86 22.29 23.96
N GLU A 221 -2.97 22.46 22.64
CA GLU A 221 -4.27 22.60 21.97
C GLU A 221 -5.09 21.31 21.99
N VAL A 222 -4.41 20.17 21.88
CA VAL A 222 -5.07 18.86 21.73
C VAL A 222 -4.87 17.95 22.95
N GLN A 223 -4.08 18.40 23.93
CA GLN A 223 -3.76 17.67 25.17
C GLN A 223 -3.18 16.28 24.90
N ASP A 224 -2.24 16.19 23.96
CA ASP A 224 -1.67 14.94 23.48
C ASP A 224 -0.17 15.11 23.14
N ASP A 225 0.50 14.00 22.81
CA ASP A 225 1.88 13.98 22.33
C ASP A 225 2.09 14.96 21.15
N LEU A 226 3.14 15.77 21.22
CA LEU A 226 3.46 16.72 20.15
C LEU A 226 3.89 16.04 18.85
N TYR A 227 4.72 15.00 18.96
CA TYR A 227 5.31 14.32 17.82
C TYR A 227 4.35 13.26 17.28
N GLY A 228 3.97 13.37 16.01
CA GLY A 228 2.99 12.49 15.39
C GLY A 228 3.35 11.00 15.48
N ILE A 229 4.63 10.64 15.42
CA ILE A 229 5.07 9.24 15.52
C ILE A 229 4.79 8.63 16.91
N LEU A 230 4.88 9.44 17.97
CA LEU A 230 4.52 9.05 19.34
C LEU A 230 2.98 8.99 19.48
N GLN A 231 2.30 10.02 18.97
CA GLN A 231 0.84 10.13 19.00
C GLN A 231 0.14 8.97 18.28
N TYR A 232 0.65 8.57 17.11
CA TYR A 232 0.00 7.62 16.22
C TYR A 232 0.38 6.15 16.48
N THR A 233 1.12 5.85 17.56
CA THR A 233 1.49 4.49 17.96
C THR A 233 1.06 4.15 19.40
N PRO A 234 -0.22 4.36 19.77
CA PRO A 234 -0.69 4.06 21.12
C PRO A 234 -0.56 2.57 21.43
N GLY A 235 -0.13 2.24 22.65
CA GLY A 235 0.01 0.86 23.12
C GLY A 235 1.29 0.14 22.68
N ILE A 236 2.17 0.81 21.93
CA ILE A 236 3.50 0.33 21.54
C ILE A 236 4.53 1.11 22.34
N ALA A 237 5.62 0.48 22.79
CA ALA A 237 6.70 1.20 23.46
C ALA A 237 7.50 2.01 22.43
N THR A 238 7.10 3.26 22.22
CA THR A 238 7.66 4.14 21.18
C THR A 238 8.55 5.24 21.74
N VAL A 239 9.76 5.37 21.18
CA VAL A 239 10.72 6.44 21.51
C VAL A 239 11.27 7.08 20.25
N ILE A 240 11.47 8.40 20.27
CA ILE A 240 12.32 9.12 19.31
C ILE A 240 13.69 9.31 19.94
N THR A 241 14.75 8.87 19.26
CA THR A 241 16.12 9.16 19.69
C THR A 241 16.66 10.34 18.91
N GLU A 242 17.17 11.34 19.63
CA GLU A 242 17.93 12.44 19.07
C GLU A 242 19.35 12.34 19.64
N ALA A 243 20.16 11.46 19.03
CA ALA A 243 21.41 11.00 19.64
C ALA A 243 22.43 12.14 19.84
N ALA A 244 22.49 13.06 18.88
CA ALA A 244 23.38 14.22 18.87
C ALA A 244 22.85 15.31 17.93
N TYR A 245 23.39 16.52 18.04
CA TYR A 245 22.97 17.65 17.21
C TYR A 245 23.80 17.79 15.93
N LEU A 246 23.21 17.46 14.79
CA LEU A 246 23.83 17.59 13.47
C LEU A 246 24.11 19.07 13.10
N SER A 247 23.37 20.00 13.68
CA SER A 247 23.61 21.44 13.55
C SER A 247 24.90 21.91 14.24
N THR A 248 25.40 21.18 15.23
CA THR A 248 26.65 21.50 15.93
C THR A 248 27.86 21.02 15.10
N PRO A 249 28.80 21.89 14.69
CA PRO A 249 29.92 21.47 13.86
C PRO A 249 30.82 20.38 14.46
N ALA A 250 30.91 20.30 15.79
CA ALA A 250 31.72 19.29 16.48
C ALA A 250 31.06 17.91 16.42
N GLU A 251 29.75 17.81 16.69
CA GLU A 251 28.99 16.56 16.58
C GLU A 251 28.82 16.14 15.12
N ALA A 252 28.55 17.07 14.19
CA ALA A 252 28.47 16.74 12.76
C ALA A 252 29.76 16.08 12.22
N ARG A 253 30.93 16.55 12.67
CA ARG A 253 32.24 15.94 12.34
C ARG A 253 32.47 14.60 13.03
N LEU A 254 31.83 14.35 14.17
CA LEU A 254 31.91 13.09 14.88
C LEU A 254 31.00 12.05 14.20
N LEU A 255 29.74 12.39 13.95
CA LEU A 255 28.72 11.55 13.32
C LEU A 255 29.04 11.18 11.87
N ALA A 256 29.86 11.97 11.18
CA ALA A 256 30.35 11.63 9.84
C ALA A 256 31.33 10.46 9.80
N ARG A 257 31.77 9.95 10.96
CA ARG A 257 32.77 8.88 11.02
C ARG A 257 32.08 7.52 11.17
N PRO A 258 32.34 6.55 10.28
CA PRO A 258 31.68 5.24 10.31
C PRO A 258 31.85 4.50 11.65
N GLU A 259 33.00 4.64 12.31
CA GLU A 259 33.23 4.00 13.61
C GLU A 259 32.33 4.57 14.72
N VAL A 260 31.99 5.86 14.65
CA VAL A 260 31.07 6.49 15.60
C VAL A 260 29.64 6.04 15.33
N GLN A 261 29.23 5.97 14.07
CA GLN A 261 27.90 5.47 13.67
C GLN A 261 27.69 4.04 14.20
N LYS A 262 28.70 3.18 14.13
CA LYS A 262 28.64 1.84 14.72
C LYS A 262 28.57 1.89 16.25
N VAL A 263 29.32 2.77 16.91
CA VAL A 263 29.26 2.95 18.38
C VAL A 263 27.85 3.35 18.82
N GLU A 264 27.21 4.27 18.11
CA GLU A 264 25.83 4.68 18.38
C GLU A 264 24.85 3.51 18.17
N ALA A 265 24.94 2.80 17.05
CA ALA A 265 24.11 1.62 16.77
C ALA A 265 24.26 0.55 17.86
N VAL A 266 25.49 0.27 18.32
CA VAL A 266 25.74 -0.67 19.42
C VAL A 266 25.13 -0.18 20.74
N ALA A 267 25.25 1.11 21.06
CA ALA A 267 24.68 1.67 22.27
C ALA A 267 23.14 1.61 22.27
N ILE A 268 22.51 1.87 21.12
CA ILE A 268 21.06 1.70 20.96
C ILE A 268 20.67 0.23 21.11
N ALA A 269 21.42 -0.71 20.51
CA ALA A 269 21.18 -2.15 20.66
C ALA A 269 21.30 -2.61 22.13
N ASP A 270 22.33 -2.13 22.85
CA ASP A 270 22.50 -2.37 24.29
C ASP A 270 21.26 -1.89 25.07
N GLY A 271 20.74 -0.71 24.72
CA GLY A 271 19.56 -0.15 25.37
C GLY A 271 18.27 -0.92 25.08
N ILE A 272 18.06 -1.35 23.84
CA ILE A 272 16.92 -2.19 23.44
C ILE A 272 17.00 -3.56 24.13
N GLU A 273 18.15 -4.22 24.09
CA GLU A 273 18.35 -5.51 24.76
C GLU A 273 18.12 -5.39 26.28
N ARG A 274 18.69 -4.35 26.92
CA ARG A 274 18.47 -4.09 28.35
C ARG A 274 17.00 -3.83 28.66
N TYR A 275 16.28 -3.12 27.80
CA TYR A 275 14.84 -2.92 27.96
C TYR A 275 14.06 -4.24 27.86
N LEU A 276 14.35 -5.09 26.87
CA LEU A 276 13.64 -6.34 26.61
C LEU A 276 13.95 -7.44 27.63
N THR A 277 15.17 -7.46 28.18
CA THR A 277 15.64 -8.58 29.02
C THR A 277 15.67 -8.29 30.52
N THR A 278 15.42 -7.04 30.94
CA THR A 278 15.48 -6.63 32.35
C THR A 278 14.25 -5.83 32.77
N THR A 279 14.16 -5.52 34.06
CA THR A 279 13.16 -4.60 34.64
C THR A 279 13.75 -3.24 35.03
N ASP A 280 14.95 -2.92 34.53
CA ASP A 280 15.65 -1.67 34.85
C ASP A 280 14.78 -0.44 34.59
N PRO A 281 14.57 0.48 35.55
CA PRO A 281 13.68 1.61 35.35
C PRO A 281 14.19 2.68 34.37
N GLY A 282 15.49 2.67 34.05
CA GLY A 282 16.17 3.77 33.35
C GLY A 282 16.29 5.03 34.20
N SER A 283 17.04 6.01 33.70
CA SER A 283 17.24 7.31 34.36
C SER A 283 17.43 8.43 33.34
N GLY A 284 17.95 9.59 33.78
CA GLY A 284 18.11 10.76 32.90
C GLY A 284 16.81 11.48 32.56
N PHE A 285 15.72 11.21 33.30
CA PHE A 285 14.44 11.88 33.09
C PHE A 285 14.50 13.36 33.44
N ILE A 286 13.96 14.19 32.56
CA ILE A 286 13.75 15.62 32.79
C ILE A 286 12.26 15.96 32.74
N PRO A 287 11.83 17.14 33.25
CA PRO A 287 10.43 17.53 33.21
C PRO A 287 9.85 17.55 31.80
N MET A 288 8.55 17.23 31.70
CA MET A 288 7.79 17.37 30.46
C MET A 288 7.76 18.83 30.01
N PHE A 289 7.92 19.06 28.71
CA PHE A 289 7.75 20.37 28.08
C PHE A 289 6.32 20.54 27.54
N SER A 290 5.91 21.77 27.27
CA SER A 290 4.66 22.06 26.59
C SER A 290 4.80 23.16 25.56
N THR A 291 4.02 23.08 24.48
CA THR A 291 4.04 24.07 23.41
C THR A 291 2.67 24.19 22.74
N SER A 292 2.37 25.40 22.27
CA SER A 292 1.25 25.70 21.38
C SER A 292 1.61 25.62 19.89
N ARG A 293 2.90 25.41 19.60
CA ARG A 293 3.36 25.29 18.22
C ARG A 293 2.97 23.94 17.67
N ASN A 294 2.32 23.95 16.51
CA ASN A 294 2.21 22.77 15.69
C ASN A 294 3.54 22.58 14.92
N LEU A 295 4.28 21.52 15.24
CA LEU A 295 5.51 21.13 14.53
C LEU A 295 5.23 20.19 13.35
N SER A 296 3.99 20.16 12.82
CA SER A 296 3.56 19.25 11.75
C SER A 296 4.44 19.38 10.51
N SER A 297 5.49 18.57 10.48
CA SER A 297 6.32 18.22 9.34
C SER A 297 6.15 16.70 9.13
N GLY A 298 6.42 16.21 7.91
CA GLY A 298 6.28 14.77 7.62
C GLY A 298 4.87 14.29 7.22
N GLY A 299 3.96 15.20 6.82
CA GLY A 299 2.69 14.82 6.18
C GLY A 299 2.86 14.33 4.73
N PRO A 300 1.80 13.76 4.11
CA PRO A 300 1.86 13.17 2.78
C PRO A 300 1.95 14.19 1.63
N GLY A 301 1.72 15.49 1.90
CA GLY A 301 1.75 16.53 0.88
C GLY A 301 3.07 16.57 0.10
N GLY A 302 2.99 16.50 -1.23
CA GLY A 302 4.15 16.53 -2.12
C GLY A 302 5.00 15.23 -2.13
N CYS A 303 4.54 14.17 -1.46
CA CYS A 303 5.13 12.84 -1.57
C CYS A 303 4.79 12.24 -2.94
N LYS A 304 5.77 11.58 -3.56
CA LYS A 304 5.58 10.80 -4.78
C LYS A 304 6.04 9.39 -4.48
N ASP A 305 5.17 8.42 -4.71
CA ASP A 305 5.56 7.03 -4.58
C ASP A 305 6.73 6.75 -5.53
N PRO A 306 7.74 5.96 -5.10
CA PRO A 306 8.79 5.50 -6.02
C PRO A 306 8.16 4.68 -7.17
N GLU A 307 8.91 4.39 -8.23
CA GLU A 307 8.44 3.36 -9.18
C GLU A 307 8.32 2.05 -8.42
N LEU A 308 7.10 1.61 -8.17
CA LEU A 308 6.80 0.53 -7.22
C LEU A 308 6.92 -0.88 -7.85
N GLY A 309 7.57 -1.05 -9.01
CA GLY A 309 7.67 -2.37 -9.67
C GLY A 309 6.31 -3.01 -9.93
N ASP A 310 6.21 -4.35 -9.81
CA ASP A 310 4.96 -5.15 -9.94
C ASP A 310 3.89 -4.84 -8.88
N ILE A 311 4.07 -3.77 -8.09
CA ILE A 311 3.00 -3.19 -7.30
C ILE A 311 2.12 -2.41 -8.27
N GLY A 312 1.08 -3.07 -8.78
CA GLY A 312 0.01 -2.40 -9.47
C GLY A 312 -0.58 -1.37 -8.50
N VAL A 313 -0.16 -0.12 -8.61
CA VAL A 313 -0.99 0.98 -8.13
C VAL A 313 -2.35 0.75 -8.79
N ASP A 314 -3.39 0.65 -7.97
CA ASP A 314 -4.75 0.72 -8.47
C ASP A 314 -4.86 2.12 -9.08
N GLU A 315 -4.46 2.26 -10.34
CA GLU A 315 -5.07 3.24 -11.21
C GLU A 315 -6.57 2.98 -11.02
N PRO A 316 -7.39 3.97 -10.60
CA PRO A 316 -8.78 3.74 -10.31
C PRO A 316 -9.39 2.95 -11.46
N GLY A 317 -10.17 1.90 -11.17
CA GLY A 317 -10.99 1.20 -12.17
C GLY A 317 -11.57 2.20 -13.15
N PHE A 318 -11.68 1.85 -14.44
CA PHE A 318 -12.27 2.76 -15.44
C PHE A 318 -13.48 3.49 -14.83
N GLU A 319 -13.48 4.83 -14.82
CA GLU A 319 -14.44 5.63 -14.01
C GLU A 319 -15.90 5.27 -14.35
N ASP A 320 -16.13 4.74 -15.55
CA ASP A 320 -17.42 4.38 -16.11
C ASP A 320 -17.78 2.89 -16.04
N VAL A 321 -17.04 2.09 -15.26
CA VAL A 321 -17.34 0.69 -15.02
C VAL A 321 -18.03 0.53 -13.66
N PRO A 322 -19.37 0.49 -13.61
CA PRO A 322 -20.08 0.29 -12.36
C PRO A 322 -19.90 -1.15 -11.85
N GLU A 323 -20.10 -1.34 -10.54
CA GLU A 323 -20.18 -2.67 -9.94
C GLU A 323 -21.24 -3.51 -10.67
N GLY A 324 -20.87 -4.72 -11.11
CA GLY A 324 -21.82 -5.57 -11.82
C GLY A 324 -21.22 -6.70 -12.66
N THR A 325 -22.08 -7.30 -13.48
CA THR A 325 -21.85 -8.59 -14.18
C THR A 325 -20.58 -8.67 -15.02
N HIS A 326 -20.05 -7.53 -15.49
CA HIS A 326 -18.89 -7.47 -16.37
C HIS A 326 -17.63 -6.92 -15.69
N GLN A 327 -17.76 -6.36 -14.48
CA GLN A 327 -16.67 -5.67 -13.77
C GLN A 327 -15.45 -6.58 -13.61
N ALA A 328 -15.62 -7.76 -13.01
CA ALA A 328 -14.50 -8.68 -12.77
C ALA A 328 -13.73 -9.05 -14.05
N GLY A 329 -14.44 -9.22 -15.18
CA GLY A 329 -13.80 -9.51 -16.46
C GLY A 329 -13.06 -8.31 -17.03
N ILE A 330 -13.59 -7.10 -16.83
CA ILE A 330 -12.95 -5.85 -17.26
C ILE A 330 -11.67 -5.60 -16.45
N GLU A 331 -11.75 -5.69 -15.12
CA GLU A 331 -10.63 -5.51 -14.21
C GLU A 331 -9.52 -6.53 -14.50
N ALA A 332 -9.88 -7.80 -14.68
CA ALA A 332 -8.93 -8.86 -15.00
C ALA A 332 -8.15 -8.58 -16.30
N LEU A 333 -8.81 -8.11 -17.36
CA LEU A 333 -8.12 -7.80 -18.62
C LEU A 333 -7.32 -6.51 -18.57
N ARG A 334 -7.80 -5.49 -17.82
CA ARG A 334 -7.03 -4.27 -17.59
C ARG A 334 -5.72 -4.61 -16.89
N ASN A 335 -5.80 -5.42 -15.84
CA ASN A 335 -4.64 -5.87 -15.06
C ASN A 335 -3.66 -6.72 -15.89
N ALA A 336 -4.10 -7.28 -17.00
CA ALA A 336 -3.26 -8.00 -17.96
C ALA A 336 -2.72 -7.09 -19.09
N GLY A 337 -2.93 -5.77 -19.03
CA GLY A 337 -2.52 -4.80 -20.08
C GLY A 337 -3.32 -4.92 -21.39
N ILE A 338 -4.38 -5.73 -21.41
CA ILE A 338 -5.12 -6.04 -22.65
C ILE A 338 -5.97 -4.83 -23.08
N LEU A 339 -6.44 -4.03 -22.13
CA LEU A 339 -7.38 -2.94 -22.37
C LEU A 339 -6.73 -1.57 -22.64
N ASP A 340 -5.42 -1.49 -22.82
CA ASP A 340 -4.73 -0.20 -23.04
C ASP A 340 -5.08 0.43 -24.40
N GLY A 341 -5.19 1.76 -24.44
CA GLY A 341 -5.47 2.50 -25.68
C GLY A 341 -6.93 2.46 -26.15
N THR A 342 -7.89 2.37 -25.21
CA THR A 342 -9.32 2.46 -25.51
C THR A 342 -9.73 3.85 -26.04
N GLU A 343 -10.73 3.86 -26.92
CA GLU A 343 -11.18 5.08 -27.62
C GLU A 343 -12.02 6.05 -26.78
N CYS A 344 -12.33 5.69 -25.52
CA CYS A 344 -13.31 6.39 -24.70
C CYS A 344 -12.76 7.57 -23.92
N GLY A 345 -11.43 7.72 -23.87
CA GLY A 345 -10.74 8.74 -23.10
C GLY A 345 -9.74 8.08 -22.15
N PRO A 346 -8.84 8.89 -21.53
CA PRO A 346 -8.06 8.42 -20.41
C PRO A 346 -9.02 7.89 -19.34
N ASP A 347 -8.73 6.70 -18.81
CA ASP A 347 -9.47 6.07 -17.71
C ASP A 347 -10.96 5.75 -17.98
N LEU A 348 -11.39 5.70 -19.25
CA LEU A 348 -12.75 5.26 -19.65
C LEU A 348 -12.74 4.03 -20.57
N LEU A 349 -13.69 3.10 -20.36
CA LEU A 349 -13.87 1.91 -21.21
C LEU A 349 -15.11 2.00 -22.12
N CYS A 350 -16.17 2.67 -21.67
CA CYS A 350 -17.53 2.62 -22.17
C CYS A 350 -18.09 1.19 -22.29
N PRO A 351 -18.25 0.45 -21.18
CA PRO A 351 -18.55 -0.99 -21.21
C PRO A 351 -19.85 -1.35 -21.95
N THR A 352 -20.80 -0.42 -22.04
CA THR A 352 -22.10 -0.63 -22.71
C THR A 352 -22.04 -0.39 -24.22
N GLN A 353 -21.00 0.26 -24.74
CA GLN A 353 -20.86 0.52 -26.17
C GLN A 353 -20.46 -0.75 -26.95
N PRO A 354 -21.02 -0.96 -28.15
CA PRO A 354 -20.58 -2.02 -29.06
C PRO A 354 -19.08 -1.98 -29.33
N ILE A 355 -18.43 -3.15 -29.38
CA ILE A 355 -17.01 -3.23 -29.75
C ILE A 355 -16.84 -3.21 -31.28
N LYS A 356 -15.85 -2.45 -31.75
CA LYS A 356 -15.42 -2.41 -33.15
C LYS A 356 -14.42 -3.53 -33.44
N ARG A 357 -14.34 -3.96 -34.70
CA ARG A 357 -13.45 -5.05 -35.13
C ARG A 357 -11.97 -4.78 -34.88
N TRP A 358 -11.49 -3.56 -35.10
CA TRP A 358 -10.07 -3.22 -34.83
C TRP A 358 -9.74 -3.36 -33.34
N MET A 359 -10.64 -2.94 -32.45
CA MET A 359 -10.42 -3.01 -30.99
C MET A 359 -10.46 -4.46 -30.50
N MET A 360 -11.37 -5.27 -31.03
CA MET A 360 -11.35 -6.71 -30.80
C MET A 360 -10.03 -7.35 -31.24
N ALA A 361 -9.45 -6.93 -32.38
CA ALA A 361 -8.15 -7.44 -32.82
C ALA A 361 -7.04 -7.12 -31.82
N VAL A 362 -6.98 -5.87 -31.32
CA VAL A 362 -6.04 -5.47 -30.28
C VAL A 362 -6.18 -6.37 -29.05
N TRP A 363 -7.42 -6.53 -28.54
CA TRP A 363 -7.65 -7.31 -27.32
C TRP A 363 -7.31 -8.78 -27.49
N LEU A 364 -7.64 -9.39 -28.63
CA LEU A 364 -7.34 -10.80 -28.87
C LEU A 364 -5.85 -11.04 -29.09
N VAL A 365 -5.15 -10.17 -29.82
CA VAL A 365 -3.70 -10.33 -30.02
C VAL A 365 -2.96 -10.19 -28.70
N ARG A 366 -3.28 -9.18 -27.88
CA ARG A 366 -2.68 -9.05 -26.54
C ARG A 366 -3.00 -10.25 -25.64
N ALA A 367 -4.23 -10.76 -25.71
CA ALA A 367 -4.61 -11.95 -24.97
C ALA A 367 -3.80 -13.20 -25.37
N LEU A 368 -3.41 -13.32 -26.66
CA LEU A 368 -2.71 -14.48 -27.18
C LEU A 368 -1.18 -14.37 -27.06
N ASP A 369 -0.62 -13.20 -27.37
CA ASP A 369 0.82 -13.00 -27.45
C ASP A 369 1.41 -12.43 -26.14
N GLY A 370 0.59 -11.81 -25.27
CA GLY A 370 1.05 -11.16 -24.03
C GLY A 370 1.89 -9.89 -24.25
N ALA A 371 2.05 -9.45 -25.49
CA ALA A 371 2.80 -8.26 -25.89
C ALA A 371 2.22 -7.63 -27.16
N ASP A 372 2.58 -6.37 -27.42
CA ASP A 372 2.20 -5.66 -28.64
C ASP A 372 3.06 -6.13 -29.83
N PRO A 373 2.46 -6.38 -31.01
CA PRO A 373 3.20 -6.80 -32.20
C PRO A 373 4.05 -5.66 -32.79
N ASP A 374 5.14 -6.02 -33.46
CA ASP A 374 6.02 -5.07 -34.15
C ASP A 374 5.26 -4.24 -35.22
N PRO A 375 5.62 -2.97 -35.43
CA PRO A 375 5.03 -2.15 -36.49
C PRO A 375 5.17 -2.77 -37.88
N VAL A 376 4.13 -2.63 -38.70
CA VAL A 376 4.12 -3.13 -40.08
C VAL A 376 4.29 -1.98 -41.07
N THR A 377 4.96 -2.23 -42.20
CA THR A 377 5.14 -1.24 -43.28
C THR A 377 4.07 -1.31 -44.36
N GLU A 378 3.35 -2.43 -44.43
CA GLU A 378 2.25 -2.68 -45.35
C GLU A 378 1.17 -3.55 -44.67
N SER A 379 0.00 -3.63 -45.29
CA SER A 379 -1.14 -4.40 -44.76
C SER A 379 -1.77 -5.23 -45.86
N ARG A 380 -2.19 -6.46 -45.51
CA ARG A 380 -2.90 -7.35 -46.43
C ARG A 380 -4.33 -6.87 -46.71
N PHE A 381 -4.87 -6.01 -45.87
CA PHE A 381 -6.23 -5.48 -45.99
C PHE A 381 -6.22 -4.06 -46.54
N THR A 382 -6.98 -3.82 -47.62
CA THR A 382 -6.99 -2.53 -48.32
C THR A 382 -7.58 -1.38 -47.49
N ASP A 383 -8.30 -1.69 -46.40
CA ASP A 383 -8.97 -0.75 -45.49
C ASP A 383 -8.32 -0.70 -44.09
N ALA A 384 -7.15 -1.29 -43.91
CA ALA A 384 -6.34 -1.20 -42.68
C ALA A 384 -4.93 -0.73 -43.03
N GLY A 385 -4.77 0.54 -43.43
CA GLY A 385 -3.47 1.10 -43.82
C GLY A 385 -2.41 1.02 -42.70
N ALA A 386 -1.15 0.84 -43.08
CA ALA A 386 -0.01 0.73 -42.15
C ALA A 386 0.22 2.00 -41.29
N ASP A 387 -0.41 3.12 -41.66
CA ASP A 387 -0.39 4.38 -40.90
C ASP A 387 -1.22 4.33 -39.60
N ARG A 388 -2.04 3.30 -39.40
CA ARG A 388 -2.85 3.14 -38.19
C ARG A 388 -2.11 2.32 -37.14
N TRP A 389 -2.09 2.82 -35.91
CA TRP A 389 -1.41 2.17 -34.79
C TRP A 389 -1.94 0.75 -34.48
N TRP A 390 -3.21 0.46 -34.79
CA TRP A 390 -3.83 -0.84 -34.56
C TRP A 390 -3.65 -1.82 -35.74
N THR A 391 -3.08 -1.38 -36.87
CA THR A 391 -2.88 -2.25 -38.04
C THR A 391 -1.96 -3.45 -37.77
N PRO A 392 -0.85 -3.33 -37.02
CA PRO A 392 -0.03 -4.48 -36.62
C PRO A 392 -0.85 -5.61 -35.97
N TYR A 393 -1.83 -5.29 -35.15
CA TYR A 393 -2.71 -6.27 -34.50
C TYR A 393 -3.65 -6.95 -35.48
N VAL A 394 -4.13 -6.21 -36.48
CA VAL A 394 -4.97 -6.79 -37.54
C VAL A 394 -4.18 -7.77 -38.40
N GLU A 395 -2.93 -7.43 -38.73
CA GLU A 395 -2.01 -8.32 -39.44
C GLU A 395 -1.70 -9.56 -38.60
N ARG A 396 -1.33 -9.37 -37.33
CA ARG A 396 -1.03 -10.45 -36.39
C ARG A 396 -2.22 -11.39 -36.20
N LEU A 397 -3.43 -10.86 -36.05
CA LEU A 397 -4.66 -11.66 -35.95
C LEU A 397 -4.90 -12.51 -37.22
N ALA A 398 -4.50 -12.01 -38.38
CA ALA A 398 -4.61 -12.74 -39.63
C ALA A 398 -3.49 -13.76 -39.83
N GLU A 399 -2.28 -13.52 -39.31
CA GLU A 399 -1.18 -14.51 -39.23
C GLU A 399 -1.53 -15.68 -38.34
N LEU A 400 -2.21 -15.41 -37.22
CA LEU A 400 -2.75 -16.42 -36.31
C LEU A 400 -3.98 -17.15 -36.89
N GLU A 401 -4.35 -16.86 -38.15
CA GLU A 401 -5.52 -17.41 -38.87
C GLU A 401 -6.88 -17.18 -38.17
N VAL A 402 -6.92 -16.25 -37.20
CA VAL A 402 -8.14 -15.88 -36.47
C VAL A 402 -9.07 -15.03 -37.33
N THR A 403 -8.58 -14.36 -38.37
CA THR A 403 -9.41 -13.60 -39.31
C THR A 403 -8.95 -13.75 -40.76
N ARG A 404 -9.92 -13.71 -41.68
CA ARG A 404 -9.68 -13.52 -43.13
C ARG A 404 -10.21 -12.18 -43.63
N GLY A 405 -10.64 -11.32 -42.72
CA GLY A 405 -11.37 -10.10 -43.04
C GLY A 405 -12.88 -10.29 -43.20
N CYS A 406 -13.56 -9.22 -43.59
CA CYS A 406 -14.97 -9.17 -43.95
C CYS A 406 -15.20 -9.40 -45.46
N ASP A 407 -14.16 -9.21 -46.26
CA ASP A 407 -14.17 -9.39 -47.72
C ASP A 407 -12.82 -9.97 -48.15
N THR A 408 -12.81 -10.69 -49.26
CA THR A 408 -11.61 -11.36 -49.78
C THR A 408 -11.15 -10.83 -51.12
N ARG A 409 -11.97 -10.04 -51.85
CA ARG A 409 -11.62 -9.47 -53.16
C ARG A 409 -12.27 -8.10 -53.40
N PRO A 410 -11.58 -6.99 -53.09
CA PRO A 410 -10.29 -6.92 -52.41
C PRO A 410 -10.38 -7.40 -50.96
N ALA A 411 -9.26 -7.85 -50.40
CA ALA A 411 -9.21 -8.23 -48.99
C ALA A 411 -9.48 -7.00 -48.12
N ARG A 412 -10.54 -7.06 -47.29
CA ARG A 412 -10.91 -5.98 -46.36
C ARG A 412 -11.10 -6.52 -44.96
N PHE A 413 -10.64 -5.80 -43.94
CA PHE A 413 -10.82 -6.15 -42.55
C PHE A 413 -12.13 -5.60 -41.96
N CYS A 414 -12.64 -4.48 -42.49
CA CYS A 414 -13.75 -3.68 -41.99
C CYS A 414 -13.53 -3.21 -40.53
N PRO A 415 -12.49 -2.40 -40.25
CA PRO A 415 -12.07 -2.11 -38.87
C PRO A 415 -13.17 -1.49 -38.00
N TYR A 416 -14.02 -0.65 -38.57
CA TYR A 416 -15.03 0.12 -37.84
C TYR A 416 -16.40 -0.58 -37.73
N ASP A 417 -16.57 -1.74 -38.37
CA ASP A 417 -17.81 -2.51 -38.21
C ASP A 417 -17.90 -3.07 -36.79
N LEU A 418 -19.13 -3.19 -36.30
CA LEU A 418 -19.43 -3.73 -34.97
C LEU A 418 -19.38 -5.26 -35.00
N VAL A 419 -18.90 -5.86 -33.92
CA VAL A 419 -18.79 -7.33 -33.84
C VAL A 419 -20.06 -7.93 -33.24
N THR A 420 -20.74 -8.79 -34.00
CA THR A 420 -21.90 -9.54 -33.47
C THR A 420 -21.46 -10.64 -32.51
N ARG A 421 -22.37 -11.13 -31.68
CA ARG A 421 -22.09 -12.23 -30.75
C ARG A 421 -21.68 -13.50 -31.47
N GLY A 422 -22.32 -13.83 -32.60
CA GLY A 422 -21.93 -14.98 -33.42
C GLY A 422 -20.53 -14.85 -34.02
N GLN A 423 -20.18 -13.65 -34.50
CA GLN A 423 -18.82 -13.37 -34.98
C GLN A 423 -17.80 -13.50 -33.84
N MET A 424 -18.10 -12.93 -32.66
CA MET A 424 -17.25 -13.04 -31.48
C MET A 424 -16.99 -14.51 -31.10
N ALA A 425 -18.00 -15.37 -31.13
CA ALA A 425 -17.82 -16.81 -30.91
C ALA A 425 -16.81 -17.43 -31.89
N SER A 426 -16.90 -17.06 -33.17
CA SER A 426 -15.99 -17.58 -34.20
C SER A 426 -14.56 -17.05 -34.06
N PHE A 427 -14.40 -15.82 -33.55
CA PHE A 427 -13.08 -15.29 -33.23
C PHE A 427 -12.47 -16.01 -32.03
N LEU A 428 -13.21 -16.15 -30.92
CA LEU A 428 -12.73 -16.82 -29.71
C LEU A 428 -12.41 -18.31 -29.97
N THR A 429 -13.25 -19.00 -30.74
CA THR A 429 -13.02 -20.42 -31.08
C THR A 429 -11.71 -20.62 -31.83
N ARG A 430 -11.37 -19.73 -32.77
CA ARG A 430 -10.12 -19.80 -33.52
C ARG A 430 -8.93 -19.31 -32.70
N ALA A 431 -9.10 -18.21 -31.98
CA ALA A 431 -8.07 -17.62 -31.14
C ALA A 431 -7.56 -18.60 -30.08
N PHE A 432 -8.47 -19.29 -29.39
CA PHE A 432 -8.16 -20.17 -28.27
C PHE A 432 -8.24 -21.66 -28.62
N ASP A 433 -8.28 -22.00 -29.90
CA ASP A 433 -8.34 -23.38 -30.42
C ASP A 433 -9.35 -24.29 -29.67
N LEU A 434 -10.59 -23.83 -29.51
CA LEU A 434 -11.58 -24.43 -28.58
C LEU A 434 -12.17 -25.78 -29.02
N GLY A 435 -11.66 -26.38 -30.10
CA GLY A 435 -12.18 -27.64 -30.65
C GLY A 435 -13.67 -27.58 -31.03
N LYS A 436 -14.28 -28.76 -31.23
CA LYS A 436 -15.71 -28.86 -31.55
C LYS A 436 -16.54 -29.03 -30.27
N GLY A 437 -17.47 -28.11 -30.03
CA GLY A 437 -18.44 -28.23 -28.94
C GLY A 437 -19.58 -29.20 -29.24
N LEU A 438 -20.18 -29.75 -28.17
CA LEU A 438 -21.48 -30.40 -28.26
C LEU A 438 -22.59 -29.33 -28.40
N PRO A 439 -23.76 -29.68 -28.97
CA PRO A 439 -24.87 -28.76 -29.09
C PRO A 439 -25.20 -28.09 -27.75
N SER A 440 -25.08 -26.76 -27.71
CA SER A 440 -25.20 -25.93 -26.51
C SER A 440 -26.62 -25.85 -25.93
N GLY A 441 -27.63 -26.26 -26.70
CA GLY A 441 -29.04 -26.17 -26.29
C GLY A 441 -29.66 -24.77 -26.43
N PHE A 442 -28.94 -23.80 -27.01
CA PHE A 442 -29.53 -22.50 -27.33
C PHE A 442 -30.61 -22.62 -28.40
N THR A 443 -31.75 -22.01 -28.15
CA THR A 443 -32.95 -22.17 -29.01
C THR A 443 -32.91 -21.32 -30.29
N ASP A 444 -31.94 -20.41 -30.43
CA ASP A 444 -31.86 -19.42 -31.52
C ASP A 444 -30.53 -19.46 -32.31
N THR A 445 -29.80 -20.57 -32.25
CA THR A 445 -28.54 -20.77 -33.00
C THR A 445 -28.73 -21.56 -34.30
N ALA A 446 -29.86 -22.25 -34.45
CA ALA A 446 -30.18 -23.03 -35.65
C ALA A 446 -30.15 -22.13 -36.90
N GLY A 447 -29.40 -22.55 -37.93
CA GLY A 447 -29.23 -21.81 -39.18
C GLY A 447 -28.21 -20.67 -39.13
N SER A 448 -27.59 -20.40 -37.98
CA SER A 448 -26.45 -19.47 -37.91
C SER A 448 -25.20 -20.10 -38.52
N THR A 449 -24.49 -19.35 -39.37
CA THR A 449 -23.15 -19.73 -39.85
C THR A 449 -22.10 -19.84 -38.74
N HIS A 450 -22.43 -19.38 -37.53
CA HIS A 450 -21.57 -19.41 -36.36
C HIS A 450 -21.97 -20.50 -35.35
N ALA A 451 -22.94 -21.37 -35.67
CA ALA A 451 -23.50 -22.34 -34.72
C ALA A 451 -22.42 -23.23 -34.06
N ASP A 452 -21.53 -23.83 -34.84
CA ASP A 452 -20.46 -24.69 -34.32
C ASP A 452 -19.51 -23.95 -33.37
N ALA A 453 -19.19 -22.69 -33.68
CA ALA A 453 -18.36 -21.85 -32.83
C ALA A 453 -19.08 -21.47 -31.53
N ILE A 454 -20.39 -21.23 -31.60
CA ILE A 454 -21.23 -20.95 -30.43
C ILE A 454 -21.26 -22.17 -29.49
N ASP A 455 -21.39 -23.36 -30.05
CA ASP A 455 -21.32 -24.61 -29.30
C ASP A 455 -19.95 -24.80 -28.63
N ALA A 456 -18.85 -24.49 -29.34
CA ALA A 456 -17.50 -24.57 -28.79
C ALA A 456 -17.29 -23.60 -27.60
N VAL A 457 -17.65 -22.32 -27.73
CA VAL A 457 -17.50 -21.36 -26.62
C VAL A 457 -18.43 -21.68 -25.43
N ALA A 458 -19.59 -22.28 -25.68
CA ALA A 458 -20.48 -22.74 -24.61
C ALA A 458 -19.91 -23.95 -23.87
N ALA A 459 -19.42 -24.95 -24.61
CA ALA A 459 -18.78 -26.13 -24.06
C ALA A 459 -17.51 -25.78 -23.25
N ALA A 460 -16.76 -24.77 -23.68
CA ALA A 460 -15.60 -24.25 -22.95
C ALA A 460 -15.98 -23.46 -21.68
N GLY A 461 -17.27 -23.19 -21.43
CA GLY A 461 -17.72 -22.38 -20.30
C GLY A 461 -17.41 -20.88 -20.47
N ILE A 462 -17.18 -20.40 -21.69
CA ILE A 462 -16.87 -18.98 -21.93
C ILE A 462 -18.16 -18.15 -21.88
N THR A 463 -19.31 -18.72 -22.25
CA THR A 463 -20.58 -17.99 -22.35
C THR A 463 -21.75 -18.72 -21.69
N ARG A 464 -22.73 -17.95 -21.21
CA ARG A 464 -24.06 -18.44 -20.78
C ARG A 464 -25.16 -18.11 -21.79
N GLY A 465 -24.80 -17.53 -22.94
CA GLY A 465 -25.77 -16.92 -23.84
C GLY A 465 -26.19 -15.51 -23.40
N CYS A 466 -27.23 -14.98 -24.04
CA CYS A 466 -27.83 -13.68 -23.74
C CYS A 466 -29.04 -13.80 -22.78
N LEU A 467 -29.70 -14.95 -22.77
CA LEU A 467 -30.83 -15.25 -21.89
C LEU A 467 -30.69 -16.69 -21.39
N VAL A 468 -31.01 -16.89 -20.11
CA VAL A 468 -30.92 -18.20 -19.45
C VAL A 468 -32.21 -19.00 -19.64
N PHE A 469 -33.37 -18.34 -19.68
CA PHE A 469 -34.66 -19.01 -19.83
C PHE A 469 -35.65 -18.21 -20.72
N PRO A 470 -36.04 -18.72 -21.91
CA PRO A 470 -35.41 -19.87 -22.59
C PRO A 470 -33.94 -19.56 -22.92
N ALA A 471 -33.10 -20.61 -22.94
CA ALA A 471 -31.69 -20.45 -23.26
C ALA A 471 -31.54 -19.91 -24.69
N ARG A 472 -30.91 -18.74 -24.83
CA ARG A 472 -30.64 -18.09 -26.12
C ARG A 472 -29.23 -17.53 -26.18
N TYR A 473 -28.63 -17.58 -27.36
CA TYR A 473 -27.32 -17.00 -27.61
C TYR A 473 -27.40 -15.59 -28.21
N CYS A 474 -28.46 -15.25 -28.95
CA CYS A 474 -28.61 -13.99 -29.68
C CYS A 474 -27.47 -13.73 -30.70
N PRO A 475 -27.22 -14.61 -31.68
CA PRO A 475 -26.03 -14.52 -32.55
C PRO A 475 -25.94 -13.24 -33.39
N GLY A 476 -27.08 -12.63 -33.75
CA GLY A 476 -27.13 -11.41 -34.55
C GLY A 476 -27.00 -10.10 -33.76
N ALA A 477 -27.01 -10.13 -32.42
CA ALA A 477 -26.87 -8.93 -31.61
C ALA A 477 -25.39 -8.47 -31.54
N ASN A 478 -25.16 -7.17 -31.47
CA ASN A 478 -23.81 -6.62 -31.27
C ASN A 478 -23.32 -6.93 -29.85
N THR A 479 -22.03 -7.29 -29.75
CA THR A 479 -21.36 -7.49 -28.46
C THR A 479 -20.82 -6.15 -27.98
N ASN A 480 -21.10 -5.79 -26.73
CA ASN A 480 -20.50 -4.60 -26.13
C ASN A 480 -19.12 -4.90 -25.51
N LYS A 481 -18.39 -3.84 -25.13
CA LYS A 481 -17.04 -3.93 -24.57
C LYS A 481 -16.99 -4.74 -23.27
N GLY A 482 -17.95 -4.55 -22.36
CA GLY A 482 -18.00 -5.30 -21.09
C GLY A 482 -18.30 -6.81 -21.29
N GLN A 483 -19.21 -7.14 -22.21
CA GLN A 483 -19.48 -8.51 -22.62
C GLN A 483 -18.24 -9.14 -23.25
N THR A 484 -17.57 -8.43 -24.16
CA THR A 484 -16.35 -8.91 -24.81
C THR A 484 -15.26 -9.17 -23.77
N ALA A 485 -15.08 -8.25 -22.83
CA ALA A 485 -14.11 -8.39 -21.75
C ALA A 485 -14.39 -9.64 -20.91
N THR A 486 -15.65 -9.87 -20.54
CA THR A 486 -16.03 -11.09 -19.82
C THR A 486 -15.74 -12.37 -20.61
N LEU A 487 -15.98 -12.38 -21.92
CA LEU A 487 -15.74 -13.56 -22.75
C LEU A 487 -14.25 -13.85 -22.88
N VAL A 488 -13.42 -12.84 -23.14
CA VAL A 488 -11.97 -12.98 -23.25
C VAL A 488 -11.35 -13.36 -21.90
N ALA A 489 -11.76 -12.72 -20.81
CA ALA A 489 -11.28 -13.05 -19.46
C ALA A 489 -11.57 -14.51 -19.08
N ARG A 490 -12.74 -15.05 -19.46
CA ARG A 490 -13.07 -16.47 -19.25
C ARG A 490 -12.27 -17.40 -20.15
N ALA A 491 -12.00 -17.00 -21.39
CA ALA A 491 -11.18 -17.78 -22.30
C ALA A 491 -9.74 -17.92 -21.80
N LEU A 492 -9.23 -16.87 -21.15
CA LEU A 492 -7.93 -16.84 -20.46
C LEU A 492 -7.95 -17.43 -19.03
N GLU A 493 -9.12 -17.86 -18.54
CA GLU A 493 -9.31 -18.33 -17.16
C GLU A 493 -8.95 -17.31 -16.05
N LEU A 494 -8.89 -16.02 -16.39
CA LEU A 494 -8.64 -14.95 -15.42
C LEU A 494 -9.85 -14.70 -14.50
N VAL A 495 -11.03 -15.13 -14.92
CA VAL A 495 -12.25 -15.16 -14.10
C VAL A 495 -12.94 -16.52 -14.24
N PRO A 496 -13.77 -16.94 -13.27
CA PRO A 496 -14.44 -18.23 -13.34
C PRO A 496 -15.24 -18.43 -14.62
N ARG A 497 -15.02 -19.59 -15.27
CA ARG A 497 -15.83 -20.05 -16.38
C ARG A 497 -17.31 -20.14 -15.96
N ALA A 498 -18.19 -19.91 -16.92
CA ALA A 498 -19.60 -20.14 -16.75
C ALA A 498 -19.86 -21.61 -16.40
N PRO A 499 -20.75 -21.91 -15.43
CA PRO A 499 -21.21 -23.26 -15.17
C PRO A 499 -21.75 -23.87 -16.46
N THR A 500 -21.18 -24.99 -16.86
CA THR A 500 -21.72 -25.80 -17.93
C THR A 500 -22.99 -26.44 -17.40
N TYR A 501 -24.15 -26.14 -18.00
CA TYR A 501 -25.35 -26.91 -17.71
C TYR A 501 -25.13 -28.32 -18.25
N SER A 502 -24.78 -29.26 -17.37
CA SER A 502 -24.79 -30.68 -17.71
C SER A 502 -26.22 -31.07 -18.02
N ALA A 503 -26.52 -31.30 -19.29
CA ALA A 503 -27.74 -31.99 -19.66
C ALA A 503 -27.64 -33.43 -19.13
N GLY A 504 -28.29 -33.72 -17.99
CA GLY A 504 -28.37 -35.07 -17.47
C GLY A 504 -28.79 -35.13 -16.00
N GLY A 505 -30.09 -35.40 -15.78
CA GLY A 505 -30.73 -35.66 -14.48
C GLY A 505 -32.23 -35.46 -14.58
#